data_AF-A0A2T3QAS8-F1
#
_entry.id   AF-A0A2T3QAS8-F1
#
_cell.length_a   1.000
_cell.length_b   1.000
_cell.length_c   1.000
_cell.angle_alpha   90.00
_cell.angle_beta   90.00
_cell.angle_gamma   90.00
#
_symmetry.space_group_name_H-M   'P 1'
#
loop_
_entity.id
_entity.type
_entity.pdbx_description
1 polymer ?
#
loop_
_entity_poly.entity_id
_entity_poly.type
_entity_poly.pdbx_seq_one_letter_code
_entity_poly.pdbx_strand_id
1 'polypeptide(L)'
;METMLSTSEKEQIIFDYTHFLSLLCNQKWTFIDVVKNIIPSFELNIKTGTYSQISPAEKLHQQALKVLSSSASDTQNIIRLLLLSRNQDIKSILLLLPFALEEEQLKKIEQKGKCKLEKENGNNERLLITLL
;
A
#
# COMPACT_ATOMS: atom_id res chain seq x y z
N MET A 1 1.93 -20.57 -31.79
CA MET A 1 3.16 -20.30 -31.02
C MET A 1 2.73 -19.54 -29.79
N GLU A 2 2.45 -20.29 -28.73
CA GLU A 2 2.00 -19.75 -27.44
C GLU A 2 3.24 -19.34 -26.64
N THR A 3 3.40 -18.04 -26.36
CA THR A 3 4.39 -17.56 -25.39
C THR A 3 3.72 -17.37 -24.05
N MET A 4 4.01 -18.31 -23.15
CA MET A 4 3.67 -18.25 -21.73
C MET A 4 4.43 -17.10 -21.07
N LEU A 5 3.72 -16.09 -20.59
CA LEU A 5 4.22 -15.15 -19.60
C LEU A 5 3.75 -15.62 -18.22
N SER A 6 4.47 -16.59 -17.67
CA SER A 6 4.35 -16.96 -16.26
C SER A 6 5.07 -15.93 -15.41
N THR A 7 4.51 -14.72 -15.30
CA THR A 7 4.93 -13.80 -14.25
C THR A 7 4.15 -14.17 -13.00
N SER A 8 4.84 -14.77 -12.03
CA SER A 8 4.29 -15.03 -10.71
C SER A 8 3.95 -13.68 -10.07
N GLU A 9 2.70 -13.25 -10.24
CA GLU A 9 2.15 -12.02 -9.68
C GLU A 9 2.07 -12.18 -8.16
N LYS A 10 3.18 -11.85 -7.49
CA LYS A 10 3.16 -11.60 -6.05
C LYS A 10 2.19 -10.45 -5.84
N GLU A 11 1.12 -10.72 -5.11
CA GLU A 11 0.08 -9.78 -4.71
C GLU A 11 0.68 -8.45 -4.22
N GLN A 12 0.78 -7.49 -5.13
CA GLN A 12 1.39 -6.18 -4.90
C GLN A 12 0.26 -5.21 -4.56
N ILE A 13 0.30 -4.65 -3.35
CA ILE A 13 -0.75 -3.73 -2.90
C ILE A 13 -0.35 -2.31 -3.23
N ILE A 14 -1.24 -1.57 -3.88
CA ILE A 14 -1.05 -0.14 -4.13
C ILE A 14 -1.62 0.62 -2.92
N PHE A 15 -0.82 1.50 -2.33
CA PHE A 15 -1.22 2.36 -1.23
C PHE A 15 -1.01 3.83 -1.63
N ASP A 16 -2.12 4.55 -1.81
CA ASP A 16 -2.10 5.97 -2.13
C ASP A 16 -2.00 6.80 -0.85
N TYR A 17 -0.77 7.23 -0.53
CA TYR A 17 -0.50 8.02 0.67
C TYR A 17 -1.06 9.43 0.56
N THR A 18 -1.14 10.02 -0.64
CA THR A 18 -1.78 11.31 -0.89
C THR A 18 -3.24 11.27 -0.52
N HIS A 19 -3.93 10.27 -1.08
CA HIS A 19 -5.34 10.05 -0.80
C HIS A 19 -5.54 9.79 0.69
N PHE A 20 -4.69 8.96 1.29
CA PHE A 20 -4.73 8.66 2.71
C PHE A 20 -4.57 9.90 3.61
N LEU A 21 -3.62 10.80 3.32
CA LEU A 21 -3.47 12.05 4.07
C LEU A 21 -4.70 12.95 3.95
N SER A 22 -5.35 12.97 2.77
CA SER A 22 -6.58 13.72 2.57
C SER A 22 -7.71 13.19 3.47
N LEU A 23 -7.81 11.87 3.66
CA LEU A 23 -8.75 11.21 4.57
C LEU A 23 -8.42 11.41 6.05
N LEU A 24 -7.14 11.57 6.41
CA LEU A 24 -6.77 11.91 7.78
C LEU A 24 -7.14 13.35 8.14
N CYS A 25 -7.08 14.27 7.17
CA CYS A 25 -7.45 15.67 7.36
C CYS A 25 -8.99 15.85 7.39
N ASN A 26 -9.71 15.10 6.55
CA ASN A 26 -11.16 15.14 6.45
C ASN A 26 -11.78 14.02 7.32
N GLN A 27 -12.26 14.38 8.51
CA GLN A 27 -12.97 13.47 9.42
C GLN A 27 -13.89 12.47 8.68
N LYS A 28 -13.53 11.18 8.78
CA LYS A 28 -14.39 9.98 8.68
C LYS A 28 -15.02 9.67 7.31
N TRP A 29 -14.46 8.62 6.67
CA TRP A 29 -15.12 7.62 5.81
C TRP A 29 -15.83 8.07 4.52
N THR A 30 -15.24 7.78 3.36
CA THR A 30 -15.98 7.52 2.10
C THR A 30 -15.15 6.72 1.07
N PHE A 31 -14.51 5.60 1.44
CA PHE A 31 -13.71 4.81 0.47
C PHE A 31 -14.38 3.58 -0.14
N ILE A 32 -15.36 2.99 0.54
CA ILE A 32 -16.01 1.77 0.04
C ILE A 32 -16.87 2.05 -1.20
N ASP A 33 -17.35 3.27 -1.41
CA ASP A 33 -18.21 3.62 -2.55
C ASP A 33 -17.44 4.00 -3.82
N VAL A 34 -16.18 4.44 -3.73
CA VAL A 34 -15.44 4.93 -4.90
C VAL A 34 -14.66 3.81 -5.60
N VAL A 35 -14.10 2.85 -4.87
CA VAL A 35 -13.31 1.76 -5.48
C VAL A 35 -14.19 0.75 -6.23
N LYS A 36 -15.45 0.56 -5.85
CA LYS A 36 -16.38 -0.35 -6.56
C LYS A 36 -16.74 0.12 -7.97
N ASN A 37 -16.60 1.42 -8.27
CA ASN A 37 -16.99 1.99 -9.56
C ASN A 37 -15.85 2.08 -10.59
N ILE A 38 -14.61 1.71 -10.24
CA ILE A 38 -13.43 1.91 -11.09
C ILE A 38 -12.58 0.63 -11.26
N ILE A 39 -13.12 -0.55 -10.94
CA ILE A 39 -12.44 -1.81 -11.31
C ILE A 39 -12.95 -2.22 -12.71
N PRO A 40 -12.18 -2.02 -13.80
CA PRO A 40 -12.41 -2.77 -15.02
C PRO A 40 -12.22 -4.24 -14.64
N SER A 41 -13.19 -5.07 -15.00
CA SER A 41 -13.29 -6.51 -14.70
C SER A 41 -11.94 -7.23 -14.88
N PHE A 42 -11.18 -7.32 -13.80
CA PHE A 42 -10.03 -8.19 -13.67
C PHE A 42 -10.60 -9.51 -13.18
N GLU A 43 -10.59 -10.53 -14.04
CA GLU A 43 -11.12 -11.86 -13.76
C GLU A 43 -10.30 -12.54 -12.66
N LEU A 44 -10.59 -12.16 -11.42
CA LEU A 44 -10.11 -12.82 -10.24
C LEU A 44 -10.83 -14.18 -10.17
N ASN A 45 -10.11 -15.26 -10.48
CA ASN A 45 -10.53 -16.62 -10.21
C ASN A 45 -10.57 -16.84 -8.69
N ILE A 46 -11.59 -16.26 -8.03
CA ILE A 46 -11.90 -16.50 -6.62
C ILE A 46 -12.53 -17.89 -6.57
N LYS A 47 -11.75 -18.88 -6.10
CA LYS A 47 -12.33 -20.14 -5.66
C LYS A 47 -13.27 -19.86 -4.50
N THR A 48 -14.55 -19.96 -4.81
CA THR A 48 -15.74 -20.05 -3.96
C THR A 48 -15.47 -20.35 -2.48
N GLY A 49 -15.84 -19.40 -1.62
CA GLY A 49 -15.95 -19.60 -0.18
C GLY A 49 -16.67 -18.42 0.46
N THR A 50 -17.96 -18.60 0.70
CA THR A 50 -18.87 -17.65 1.37
C THR A 50 -18.27 -17.05 2.64
N TYR A 51 -18.08 -15.74 2.69
CA TYR A 51 -18.19 -14.77 3.79
C TYR A 51 -17.58 -13.48 3.24
N SER A 52 -18.12 -12.32 3.57
CA SER A 52 -17.61 -11.00 3.15
C SER A 52 -16.19 -10.74 3.71
N GLN A 53 -15.18 -11.40 3.17
CA GLN A 53 -13.79 -11.22 3.56
C GLN A 53 -13.30 -9.90 2.97
N ILE A 54 -13.19 -8.91 3.86
CA ILE A 54 -12.48 -7.66 3.63
C ILE A 54 -11.11 -8.00 3.02
N SER A 55 -10.76 -7.44 1.86
CA SER A 55 -9.48 -7.72 1.19
C SER A 55 -8.30 -7.28 2.08
N PRO A 56 -7.11 -7.90 1.96
CA PRO A 56 -5.92 -7.48 2.69
C PRO A 56 -5.60 -5.98 2.51
N ALA A 57 -5.83 -5.45 1.31
CA ALA A 57 -5.69 -4.03 1.01
C ALA A 57 -6.68 -3.16 1.81
N GLU A 58 -7.95 -3.55 1.88
CA GLU A 58 -8.99 -2.83 2.61
C GLU A 58 -8.73 -2.89 4.13
N LYS A 59 -8.34 -4.05 4.65
CA LYS A 59 -7.98 -4.22 6.06
C LYS A 59 -6.74 -3.41 6.41
N LEU A 60 -5.74 -3.33 5.54
CA LEU A 60 -4.56 -2.48 5.71
C LEU A 60 -4.95 -0.99 5.79
N HIS A 61 -5.79 -0.51 4.87
CA HIS A 61 -6.25 0.89 4.88
C HIS A 61 -7.03 1.23 6.15
N GLN A 62 -7.94 0.35 6.60
CA GLN A 62 -8.70 0.56 7.83
C GLN A 62 -7.80 0.59 9.08
N GLN A 63 -6.75 -0.23 9.13
CA GLN A 63 -5.79 -0.19 10.23
C GLN A 63 -4.88 1.03 10.15
N ALA A 64 -4.45 1.42 8.95
CA ALA A 64 -3.65 2.61 8.72
C ALA A 64 -4.37 3.87 9.23
N LEU A 65 -5.68 4.01 8.96
CA LEU A 65 -6.49 5.13 9.45
C LEU A 65 -6.54 5.24 10.99
N LYS A 66 -6.32 4.13 11.71
CA LYS A 66 -6.33 4.11 13.18
C LYS A 66 -4.95 4.39 13.80
N VAL A 67 -3.88 4.07 13.07
CA VAL A 67 -2.51 4.02 13.62
C VAL A 67 -1.63 5.13 13.07
N LEU A 68 -1.88 5.59 11.84
CA LEU A 68 -1.17 6.73 11.27
C LEU A 68 -1.76 8.02 11.86
N SER A 69 -0.89 9.00 12.02
CA SER A 69 -1.24 10.24 12.73
C SER A 69 -0.71 11.43 11.95
N SER A 70 -1.57 12.45 11.79
CA SER A 70 -1.19 13.72 11.19
C SER A 70 -0.16 14.52 12.00
N SER A 71 0.04 14.19 13.28
CA SER A 71 1.06 14.81 14.13
C SER A 71 2.40 14.05 14.15
N ALA A 72 2.48 12.89 13.51
CA ALA A 72 3.72 12.14 13.33
C ALA A 72 4.38 12.47 11.99
N SER A 73 5.70 12.36 11.91
CA SER A 73 6.40 12.56 10.63
C SER A 73 6.02 11.47 9.62
N ASP A 74 6.05 11.81 8.33
CA ASP A 74 5.72 10.86 7.25
C ASP A 74 6.59 9.61 7.30
N THR A 75 7.88 9.77 7.62
CA THR A 75 8.79 8.65 7.86
C THR A 75 8.25 7.69 8.93
N GLN A 76 7.74 8.20 10.05
CA GLN A 76 7.17 7.35 11.11
C GLN A 76 5.85 6.74 10.70
N ASN A 77 5.00 7.46 9.98
CA ASN A 77 3.75 6.93 9.46
C ASN A 77 4.00 5.79 8.47
N ILE A 78 4.93 5.96 7.54
CA ILE A 78 5.29 4.91 6.58
C ILE A 78 5.87 3.69 7.30
N ILE A 79 6.76 3.86 8.29
CA ILE A 79 7.26 2.73 9.09
C ILE A 79 6.12 1.96 9.77
N ARG A 80 5.13 2.66 10.32
CA ARG A 80 3.94 2.02 10.92
C ARG A 80 3.10 1.30 9.88
N LEU A 81 2.92 1.89 8.71
CA LEU A 81 2.23 1.26 7.59
C LEU A 81 2.91 -0.07 7.21
N LEU A 82 4.23 -0.07 7.05
CA LEU A 82 5.00 -1.28 6.74
C LEU A 82 4.87 -2.37 7.81
N LEU A 83 4.84 -1.97 9.09
CA LEU A 83 4.60 -2.90 10.19
C LEU A 83 3.19 -3.52 10.12
N LEU A 84 2.16 -2.72 9.83
CA LEU A 84 0.81 -3.21 9.63
C LEU A 84 0.73 -4.17 8.45
N SER A 85 1.43 -3.87 7.36
CA SER A 85 1.45 -4.72 6.17
C SER A 85 2.05 -6.09 6.43
N ARG A 86 3.13 -6.16 7.22
CA ARG A 86 3.70 -7.45 7.67
C ARG A 86 2.71 -8.30 8.45
N ASN A 87 1.94 -7.68 9.34
CA ASN A 87 0.93 -8.37 10.15
C ASN A 87 -0.23 -8.93 9.30
N GLN A 88 -0.28 -8.61 8.00
CA GLN A 88 -1.27 -9.09 7.05
C GLN A 88 -0.66 -9.93 5.93
N ASP A 89 0.55 -10.44 6.12
CA ASP A 89 1.28 -11.29 5.14
C ASP A 89 1.50 -10.62 3.77
N ILE A 90 1.47 -9.28 3.73
CA ILE A 90 1.72 -8.50 2.53
C ILE A 90 3.22 -8.51 2.25
N LYS A 91 3.60 -8.87 1.03
CA LYS A 91 5.01 -9.02 0.62
C LYS A 91 5.56 -7.76 -0.05
N SER A 92 4.73 -7.07 -0.81
CA SER A 92 5.13 -5.91 -1.61
C SER A 92 4.04 -4.84 -1.65
N ILE A 93 4.47 -3.58 -1.57
CA ILE A 93 3.60 -2.41 -1.57
C ILE A 93 4.14 -1.39 -2.57
N LEU A 94 3.29 -0.88 -3.45
CA LEU A 94 3.58 0.32 -4.23
C LEU A 94 3.01 1.52 -3.49
N LEU A 95 3.88 2.36 -2.94
CA LEU A 95 3.51 3.55 -2.19
C LEU A 95 3.54 4.77 -3.12
N LEU A 96 2.39 5.42 -3.29
CA LEU A 96 2.25 6.67 -4.04
C LEU A 96 2.26 7.84 -3.06
N LEU A 97 3.23 8.74 -3.19
CA LEU A 97 3.44 9.87 -2.28
C LEU A 97 3.02 11.19 -2.93
N PRO A 98 2.54 12.17 -2.14
CA PRO A 98 2.25 13.52 -2.64
C PRO A 98 3.51 14.37 -2.84
N PHE A 99 4.64 13.91 -2.33
CA PHE A 99 5.94 14.54 -2.42
C PHE A 99 7.04 13.50 -2.32
N ALA A 100 8.19 13.79 -2.94
CA ALA A 100 9.38 12.97 -2.80
C ALA A 100 9.91 13.00 -1.36
N LEU A 101 10.28 11.84 -0.84
CA LEU A 101 11.01 11.74 0.43
C LEU A 101 12.51 12.01 0.21
N GLU A 102 13.13 12.62 1.22
CA GLU A 102 14.57 12.84 1.24
C GLU A 102 15.33 11.52 1.42
N GLU A 103 16.58 11.46 0.95
CA GLU A 103 17.39 10.24 1.05
C GLU A 103 17.58 9.76 2.50
N GLU A 104 17.70 10.68 3.46
CA GLU A 104 17.80 10.33 4.87
C GLU A 104 16.51 9.66 5.38
N GLN A 105 15.35 10.16 4.94
CA GLN A 105 14.06 9.57 5.29
C GLN A 105 13.91 8.18 4.67
N LEU A 106 14.30 8.00 3.40
CA LEU A 106 14.28 6.70 2.72
C LEU A 106 15.17 5.68 3.45
N LYS A 107 16.42 6.03 3.76
CA LYS A 107 17.34 5.17 4.52
C LYS A 107 16.77 4.79 5.88
N LYS A 108 16.14 5.74 6.57
CA LYS A 108 15.50 5.49 7.87
C LYS A 108 14.30 4.55 7.75
N ILE A 109 13.52 4.66 6.68
CA ILE A 109 12.41 3.73 6.37
C ILE A 109 12.95 2.34 6.07
N GLU A 110 13.98 2.18 5.24
CA GLU A 110 14.58 0.87 4.95
C GLU A 110 15.12 0.19 6.21
N GLN A 111 15.88 0.93 7.03
CA GLN A 111 16.50 0.40 8.24
C GLN A 111 15.46 0.01 9.30
N LYS A 112 14.55 0.92 9.63
CA LYS A 112 13.54 0.68 10.69
C LYS A 112 12.39 -0.20 10.22
N GLY A 113 12.00 -0.03 8.96
CA GLY A 113 10.98 -0.80 8.28
C GLY A 113 11.48 -2.15 7.77
N LYS A 114 12.77 -2.47 7.88
CA LYS A 114 13.40 -3.72 7.42
C LYS A 114 12.95 -4.11 6.01
N CYS A 115 12.90 -3.14 5.11
CA CYS A 115 12.36 -3.31 3.76
C CYS A 115 13.37 -2.84 2.74
N LYS A 116 13.21 -3.31 1.50
CA LYS A 116 13.93 -2.76 0.35
C LYS A 116 13.03 -1.74 -0.34
N LEU A 117 13.56 -0.54 -0.58
CA LEU A 117 12.87 0.50 -1.35
C LEU A 117 13.48 0.59 -2.76
N GLU A 118 12.61 0.61 -3.77
CA GLU A 118 12.97 0.84 -5.16
C GLU A 118 12.12 1.99 -5.71
N LYS A 119 12.73 2.89 -6.46
CA LYS A 119 12.02 4.00 -7.10
C LYS A 119 11.45 3.53 -8.42
N GLU A 120 10.14 3.64 -8.61
CA GLU A 120 9.50 3.25 -9.87
C GLU A 120 9.89 4.24 -10.97
N ASN A 121 10.59 3.76 -12.01
CA ASN A 121 11.01 4.55 -13.18
C ASN A 121 11.80 5.84 -12.84
N GLY A 122 12.51 5.86 -11.70
CA GLY A 122 13.24 7.04 -11.23
C GLY A 122 12.35 8.14 -10.63
N ASN A 123 11.04 7.89 -10.50
CA ASN A 123 10.12 8.79 -9.81
C ASN A 123 10.24 8.59 -8.28
N ASN A 124 10.63 9.64 -7.56
CA ASN A 124 10.78 9.62 -6.10
C ASN A 124 9.43 9.62 -5.35
N GLU A 125 8.32 9.82 -6.06
CA GLU A 125 6.95 9.84 -5.52
C GLU A 125 6.29 8.46 -5.61
N ARG A 126 6.93 7.50 -6.27
CA ARG A 126 6.43 6.14 -6.43
C ARG A 126 7.47 5.15 -5.95
N LEU A 127 7.23 4.60 -4.76
CA LEU A 127 8.17 3.70 -4.11
C LEU A 127 7.62 2.29 -4.13
N LEU A 128 8.31 1.38 -4.81
CA LEU A 128 8.09 -0.05 -4.66
C LEU A 128 8.82 -0.52 -3.41
N ILE A 129 8.05 -1.00 -2.44
CA ILE A 129 8.53 -1.46 -1.15
C ILE A 129 8.38 -2.96 -1.08
N THR A 130 9.49 -3.68 -0.93
CA THR A 130 9.48 -5.12 -0.70
C THR A 130 9.82 -5.40 0.76
N LEU A 131 8.92 -6.07 1.46
CA LEU A 131 9.10 -6.44 2.85
C LEU A 131 10.01 -7.68 2.94
N LEU A 132 11.06 -7.56 3.75
CA LEU A 132 11.98 -8.64 4.10
C LEU A 132 11.58 -9.26 5.44
#